data_AF-A0A0V1DAQ9-F1
#
_entry.id   AF-A0A0V1DAQ9-F1
#
_cell.length_a   1.000
_cell.length_b   1.000
_cell.length_c   1.000
_cell.angle_alpha   90.00
_cell.angle_beta   90.00
_cell.angle_gamma   90.00
#
_symmetry.space_group_name_H-M   'P 1'
#
loop_
_entity.id
_entity.type
_entity.pdbx_description
1 polymer ?
#
loop_
_entity_poly.entity_id
_entity_poly.type
_entity_poly.pdbx_seq_one_letter_code
_entity_poly.pdbx_strand_id
1 'polypeptide(L)'
;LNIMHLAWLNQCVGHYNHRYFYLTLIFMWLCCIYVVYGMRECFIDHYRIEGSVVPWCMAMENKLCYAKWLCHYETNISTKCEMEQETCRELVSGRIVQYLILVEFFVALAIVVGLLWLIYSHGKIISNGETSIEYYINLATAKKFAMRRKVYMNPYDFGWKKNWKSFLGIDDFRGDFFKKIIIPSVYQPNGDGLSWPFAFSLDELLPHVQRQT
;
A
#
# COMPACT_ATOMS: atom_id res chain seq x y z
N LEU A 1 10.19 1.40 20.01
CA LEU A 1 10.74 0.35 19.12
C LEU A 1 10.68 0.82 17.66
N ASN A 2 11.81 0.90 16.96
CA ASN A 2 11.87 1.09 15.52
C ASN A 2 11.55 -0.26 14.84
N ILE A 3 10.58 -0.30 13.94
CA ILE A 3 10.09 -1.50 13.23
C ILE A 3 10.80 -1.64 11.87
N MET A 4 11.05 -0.52 11.17
CA MET A 4 11.83 -0.47 9.93
C MET A 4 12.14 0.99 9.57
N HIS A 5 13.36 1.31 9.12
CA HIS A 5 13.63 2.61 8.51
C HIS A 5 13.14 2.59 7.07
N LEU A 6 12.04 3.27 6.78
CA LEU A 6 11.51 3.33 5.43
C LEU A 6 12.05 4.58 4.73
N ALA A 7 13.01 4.38 3.82
CA ALA A 7 13.65 5.46 3.07
C ALA A 7 12.63 6.39 2.37
N TRP A 8 11.52 5.82 1.88
CA TRP A 8 10.45 6.55 1.19
C TRP A 8 9.73 7.58 2.06
N LEU A 9 9.64 7.36 3.37
CA LEU A 9 8.98 8.28 4.30
C LEU A 9 9.98 9.12 5.10
N ASN A 10 11.28 8.88 4.97
CA ASN A 10 12.34 9.51 5.76
C ASN A 10 12.04 9.50 7.28
N GLN A 11 11.39 8.43 7.75
CA GLN A 11 10.90 8.25 9.11
C GLN A 11 11.02 6.76 9.48
N CYS A 12 11.21 6.47 10.77
CA CYS A 12 11.08 5.12 11.28
C CYS A 12 9.60 4.76 11.44
N VAL A 13 9.22 3.57 10.95
CA VAL A 13 7.94 2.97 11.31
C VAL A 13 8.11 2.31 12.69
N GLY A 14 7.12 2.41 13.57
CA GLY A 14 7.15 2.11 14.99
C GLY A 14 5.72 1.95 15.54
N HIS A 15 5.58 1.67 16.82
CA HIS A 15 4.27 1.40 17.45
C HIS A 15 3.18 2.43 17.09
N TYR A 16 3.51 3.73 17.17
CA TYR A 16 2.56 4.83 16.97
C TYR A 16 2.20 5.11 15.50
N ASN A 17 2.94 4.57 14.52
CA ASN A 17 2.68 4.84 13.11
C ASN A 17 2.55 3.58 12.23
N HIS A 18 2.76 2.38 12.78
CA HIS A 18 2.70 1.12 12.03
C HIS A 18 1.32 0.90 11.39
N ARG A 19 0.25 1.26 12.11
CA ARG A 19 -1.12 1.26 11.59
C ARG A 19 -1.26 2.16 10.36
N TYR A 20 -0.85 3.42 10.46
CA TYR A 20 -0.98 4.39 9.37
C TYR A 20 -0.17 3.97 8.16
N PHE A 21 1.03 3.45 8.38
CA PHE A 21 1.84 2.89 7.31
C PHE A 21 1.07 1.81 6.53
N TYR A 22 0.51 0.82 7.23
CA TYR A 22 -0.22 -0.27 6.57
C TYR A 22 -1.48 0.22 5.84
N LEU A 23 -2.23 1.16 6.43
CA LEU A 23 -3.39 1.77 5.77
C LEU A 23 -3.00 2.57 4.53
N THR A 24 -1.90 3.34 4.59
CA THR A 24 -1.36 4.07 3.44
C THR A 24 -1.01 3.11 2.31
N LEU A 25 -0.43 1.93 2.58
CA LEU A 25 -0.18 0.92 1.55
C LEU A 25 -1.48 0.48 0.85
N ILE A 26 -2.53 0.19 1.63
CA ILE A 26 -3.83 -0.22 1.08
C ILE A 26 -4.44 0.88 0.23
N PHE A 27 -4.45 2.13 0.71
CA PHE A 27 -5.01 3.24 -0.04
C PHE A 27 -4.23 3.51 -1.32
N MET A 28 -2.90 3.51 -1.28
CA MET A 28 -2.08 3.62 -2.49
C MET A 28 -2.38 2.50 -3.47
N TRP A 29 -2.54 1.27 -3.00
CA TRP A 29 -2.86 0.13 -3.86
C TRP A 29 -4.23 0.28 -4.54
N LEU A 30 -5.25 0.69 -3.80
CA LEU A 30 -6.58 0.98 -4.35
C LEU A 30 -6.55 2.13 -5.36
N CYS A 31 -5.80 3.20 -5.08
CA CYS A 31 -5.61 4.31 -6.02
C CYS A 31 -4.93 3.85 -7.31
N CYS A 32 -3.87 3.03 -7.22
CA CYS A 32 -3.19 2.51 -8.40
C CYS A 32 -4.10 1.57 -9.22
N ILE A 33 -4.94 0.76 -8.58
CA ILE A 33 -5.95 -0.05 -9.28
C ILE A 33 -6.94 0.86 -10.01
N TYR A 34 -7.42 1.92 -9.36
CA TYR A 34 -8.32 2.88 -9.98
C TYR A 34 -7.70 3.54 -11.21
N VAL A 35 -6.43 3.94 -11.14
CA VAL A 35 -5.68 4.48 -12.29
C VAL A 35 -5.57 3.46 -13.41
N VAL A 36 -5.13 2.23 -13.13
CA VAL A 36 -5.02 1.16 -14.14
C VAL A 36 -6.37 0.89 -14.80
N TYR A 37 -7.45 0.82 -14.01
CA TYR A 37 -8.80 0.61 -14.52
C TYR A 37 -9.29 1.78 -15.37
N GLY A 38 -9.07 3.02 -14.94
CA GLY A 38 -9.42 4.22 -15.71
C GLY A 38 -8.64 4.33 -17.02
N MET A 39 -7.35 3.98 -16.99
CA MET A 39 -6.44 4.07 -18.13
C MET A 39 -6.58 2.95 -19.16
N ARG A 40 -7.27 1.86 -18.84
CA ARG A 40 -7.30 0.64 -19.67
C ARG A 40 -7.75 0.88 -21.12
N GLU A 41 -8.76 1.73 -21.34
CA GLU A 41 -9.33 1.96 -22.68
C GLU A 41 -8.33 2.76 -23.51
N CYS A 42 -7.80 3.85 -22.93
CA CYS A 42 -6.75 4.65 -23.57
C CYS A 42 -5.49 3.83 -23.85
N PHE A 43 -5.12 2.91 -22.95
CA PHE A 43 -4.03 1.98 -23.20
C PHE A 43 -4.33 1.07 -24.42
N ILE A 44 -5.52 0.49 -24.51
CA ILE A 44 -5.92 -0.38 -25.63
C ILE A 44 -5.88 0.38 -26.96
N ASP A 45 -6.41 1.60 -26.99
CA ASP A 45 -6.46 2.45 -28.19
C ASP A 45 -5.04 2.77 -28.70
N HIS A 46 -4.11 3.05 -27.78
CA HIS A 46 -2.73 3.42 -28.12
C HIS A 46 -1.83 2.20 -28.35
N TYR A 47 -2.13 1.05 -27.74
CA TYR A 47 -1.39 -0.19 -27.89
C TYR A 47 -1.71 -0.91 -29.21
N ARG A 48 -2.95 -0.84 -29.69
CA ARG A 48 -3.40 -1.60 -30.87
C ARG A 48 -3.12 -0.93 -32.22
N ILE A 49 -2.67 0.33 -32.23
CA ILE A 49 -2.31 1.12 -33.45
C ILE A 49 -3.28 0.83 -34.60
N GLU A 50 -4.55 1.19 -34.44
CA GLU A 50 -5.51 1.31 -35.53
C GLU A 50 -6.56 2.36 -35.12
N GLY A 51 -6.43 3.58 -35.65
CA GLY A 51 -7.48 4.60 -35.58
C GLY A 51 -7.16 5.83 -34.73
N SER A 52 -7.05 6.98 -35.40
CA SER A 52 -7.13 8.37 -34.90
C SER A 52 -6.42 8.70 -33.58
N VAL A 53 -5.36 9.52 -33.68
CA VAL A 53 -4.71 10.18 -32.53
C VAL A 53 -5.71 11.13 -31.86
N VAL A 54 -6.48 10.62 -30.89
CA VAL A 54 -7.32 11.42 -30.00
C VAL A 54 -6.50 11.78 -28.75
N PRO A 55 -6.42 13.05 -28.35
CA PRO A 55 -5.78 13.46 -27.10
C PRO A 55 -6.37 12.70 -25.91
N TRP A 56 -5.52 12.30 -24.97
CA TRP A 56 -5.90 11.56 -23.75
C TRP A 56 -7.12 12.17 -23.04
N CYS A 57 -7.15 13.49 -22.97
CA CYS A 57 -8.22 14.24 -22.32
C CYS A 57 -9.59 14.01 -23.00
N MET A 58 -9.65 14.06 -24.34
CA MET A 58 -10.87 13.75 -25.12
C MET A 58 -11.26 12.27 -25.06
N ALA A 59 -10.30 11.35 -25.04
CA ALA A 59 -10.57 9.92 -24.88
C ALA A 59 -11.17 9.60 -23.50
N MET A 60 -10.81 10.38 -22.48
CA MET A 60 -11.22 10.17 -21.08
C MET A 60 -12.42 11.02 -20.63
N GLU A 61 -12.89 11.97 -21.45
CA GLU A 61 -13.90 12.97 -21.07
C GLU A 61 -15.17 12.34 -20.45
N ASN A 62 -15.65 11.23 -21.03
CA ASN A 62 -16.84 10.52 -20.59
C ASN A 62 -16.55 9.30 -19.69
N LYS A 63 -15.29 9.06 -19.35
CA LYS A 63 -14.83 7.86 -18.61
C LYS A 63 -14.34 8.17 -17.20
N LEU A 64 -13.81 9.37 -16.98
CA LEU A 64 -13.27 9.82 -15.69
C LEU A 64 -13.90 11.17 -15.32
N CYS A 65 -14.41 11.29 -14.09
CA CYS A 65 -15.12 12.50 -13.64
C CYS A 65 -14.25 13.77 -13.66
N TYR A 66 -12.94 13.63 -13.44
CA TYR A 66 -11.98 14.73 -13.46
C TYR A 66 -11.38 15.00 -14.84
N ALA A 67 -11.53 14.09 -15.80
CA ALA A 67 -10.99 14.29 -17.15
C ALA A 67 -11.66 15.47 -17.84
N LYS A 68 -12.96 15.69 -17.61
CA LYS A 68 -13.69 16.87 -18.11
C LYS A 68 -13.13 18.19 -17.57
N TRP A 69 -12.77 18.23 -16.28
CA TRP A 69 -12.17 19.40 -15.65
C TRP A 69 -10.77 19.68 -16.22
N LEU A 70 -9.95 18.64 -16.42
CA LEU A 70 -8.63 18.75 -17.07
C LEU A 70 -8.74 19.20 -18.53
N CYS A 71 -9.67 18.62 -19.32
CA CYS A 71 -9.94 19.05 -20.70
C CYS A 71 -10.24 20.56 -20.75
N HIS A 72 -11.09 21.05 -19.85
CA HIS A 72 -11.52 22.44 -19.84
C HIS A 72 -10.40 23.41 -19.41
N TYR A 73 -9.52 23.00 -18.50
CA TYR A 73 -8.34 23.78 -18.11
C TYR A 73 -7.31 23.85 -19.25
N GLU A 74 -7.11 22.74 -19.97
CA GLU A 74 -6.14 22.63 -21.05
C GLU A 74 -6.60 23.37 -22.33
N THR A 75 -7.92 23.47 -22.58
CA THR A 75 -8.48 24.29 -23.66
C THR A 75 -8.26 25.80 -23.47
N ASN A 76 -8.00 26.27 -22.24
CA ASN A 76 -7.60 27.66 -21.99
C ASN A 76 -6.11 27.92 -22.24
N ILE A 77 -5.27 26.86 -22.24
CA ILE A 77 -3.83 26.95 -22.56
C ILE A 77 -3.57 26.67 -24.06
N SER A 78 -4.53 26.10 -24.80
CA SER A 78 -4.39 25.81 -26.23
C SER A 78 -5.57 26.29 -27.10
N THR A 79 -5.94 27.56 -26.95
CA THR A 79 -6.76 28.28 -27.95
C THR A 79 -6.11 29.58 -28.43
N LYS A 80 -4.81 29.77 -28.17
CA LYS A 80 -3.96 30.70 -28.92
C LYS A 80 -2.96 29.92 -29.79
N CYS A 81 -3.46 29.10 -30.71
CA CYS A 81 -2.64 28.60 -31.82
C CYS A 81 -3.08 29.36 -33.09
N GLU A 82 -2.83 30.68 -33.12
CA GLU A 82 -2.79 31.48 -34.35
C GLU A 82 -1.37 31.42 -34.91
N MET A 83 -0.93 30.24 -35.36
CA MET A 83 0.21 30.05 -36.26
C MET A 83 0.22 28.57 -36.67
N GLU A 84 0.05 28.35 -37.98
CA GLU A 84 0.07 27.06 -38.71
C GLU A 84 -0.46 25.83 -37.97
N GLN A 85 -1.70 25.50 -38.31
CA GLN A 85 -2.50 24.34 -37.89
C GLN A 85 -1.80 22.97 -38.10
N GLU A 86 -0.69 22.92 -38.85
CA GLU A 86 0.15 21.73 -39.01
C GLU A 86 1.14 21.55 -37.83
N THR A 87 1.71 22.62 -37.27
CA THR A 87 2.77 22.55 -36.26
C THR A 87 2.24 22.18 -34.87
N CYS A 88 1.06 22.68 -34.48
CA CYS A 88 0.36 22.29 -33.24
C CYS A 88 -0.12 20.81 -33.28
N ARG A 89 -0.42 20.28 -34.47
CA ARG A 89 -0.72 18.85 -34.66
C ARG A 89 0.51 17.97 -34.52
N GLU A 90 1.68 18.43 -34.97
CA GLU A 90 2.96 17.71 -34.83
C GLU A 90 3.50 17.69 -33.39
N LEU A 91 3.30 18.76 -32.60
CA LEU A 91 3.85 18.87 -31.24
C LEU A 91 3.20 17.92 -30.23
N VAL A 92 1.95 17.49 -30.49
CA VAL A 92 1.21 16.46 -29.73
C VAL A 92 1.10 15.16 -30.54
N SER A 93 1.85 15.04 -31.66
CA SER A 93 1.74 13.93 -32.61
C SER A 93 2.33 12.63 -32.09
N GLY A 94 1.42 11.74 -31.72
CA GLY A 94 1.50 10.31 -31.98
C GLY A 94 2.38 9.54 -31.01
N ARG A 95 3.69 9.52 -31.25
CA ARG A 95 4.57 8.49 -30.66
C ARG A 95 4.93 8.77 -29.21
N ILE A 96 5.33 9.99 -28.86
CA ILE A 96 5.76 10.31 -27.48
C ILE A 96 4.59 10.14 -26.51
N VAL A 97 3.39 10.61 -26.87
CA VAL A 97 2.19 10.46 -26.06
C VAL A 97 1.80 8.99 -25.91
N GLN A 98 1.85 8.21 -27.01
CA GLN A 98 1.69 6.76 -26.95
C GLN A 98 2.70 6.12 -25.97
N TYR A 99 3.99 6.44 -26.08
CA TYR A 99 5.01 5.92 -25.18
C TYR A 99 4.74 6.30 -23.72
N LEU A 100 4.34 7.54 -23.44
CA LEU A 100 4.02 7.99 -22.08
C LEU A 100 2.82 7.24 -21.49
N ILE A 101 1.74 7.04 -22.26
CA ILE A 101 0.56 6.28 -21.83
C ILE A 101 0.92 4.81 -21.56
N LEU A 102 1.72 4.19 -22.43
CA LEU A 102 2.19 2.82 -22.24
C LEU A 102 3.06 2.71 -20.99
N VAL A 103 4.03 3.62 -20.82
CA VAL A 103 4.93 3.66 -19.65
C VAL A 103 4.12 3.87 -18.38
N GLU A 104 3.22 4.84 -18.35
CA GLU A 104 2.35 5.11 -17.19
C GLU A 104 1.53 3.87 -16.80
N PHE A 105 0.91 3.21 -17.78
CA PHE A 105 0.10 2.01 -17.54
C PHE A 105 0.95 0.86 -16.96
N PHE A 106 2.11 0.58 -17.56
CA PHE A 106 2.99 -0.50 -17.09
C PHE A 106 3.63 -0.17 -15.73
N VAL A 107 4.01 1.08 -15.48
CA VAL A 107 4.53 1.52 -14.18
C VAL A 107 3.44 1.40 -13.11
N ALA A 108 2.22 1.86 -13.38
CA ALA A 108 1.10 1.73 -12.47
C ALA A 108 0.80 0.25 -12.17
N LEU A 109 0.80 -0.62 -13.18
CA LEU A 109 0.61 -2.06 -13.02
C LEU A 109 1.73 -2.69 -12.17
N ALA A 110 2.99 -2.33 -12.42
CA ALA A 110 4.13 -2.80 -11.63
C ALA A 110 4.02 -2.37 -10.16
N ILE A 111 3.57 -1.12 -9.91
CA ILE A 111 3.32 -0.61 -8.56
C ILE A 111 2.17 -1.39 -7.90
N VAL A 112 1.09 -1.72 -8.59
CA VAL A 112 -0.01 -2.55 -8.05
C VAL A 112 0.51 -3.90 -7.57
N VAL A 113 1.34 -4.57 -8.38
CA VAL A 113 1.93 -5.87 -8.02
C VAL A 113 2.90 -5.73 -6.84
N GLY A 114 3.78 -4.73 -6.86
CA GLY A 114 4.74 -4.47 -5.79
C GLY A 114 4.07 -4.13 -4.46
N LEU A 115 3.04 -3.27 -4.48
CA LEU A 115 2.25 -2.92 -3.30
C LEU A 115 1.45 -4.12 -2.79
N LEU A 116 0.88 -4.96 -3.67
CA LEU A 116 0.19 -6.18 -3.26
C LEU A 116 1.13 -7.12 -2.49
N TRP A 117 2.34 -7.31 -3.01
CA TRP A 117 3.36 -8.12 -2.33
C TRP A 117 3.72 -7.55 -0.95
N LEU A 118 3.86 -6.23 -0.85
CA LEU A 118 4.18 -5.55 0.40
C LEU A 118 3.02 -5.66 1.41
N ILE A 119 1.78 -5.41 0.99
CA ILE A 119 0.56 -5.56 1.79
C ILE A 119 0.41 -7.00 2.29
N TYR A 120 0.65 -7.99 1.42
CA TYR A 120 0.59 -9.40 1.80
C TYR A 120 1.67 -9.76 2.82
N SER A 121 2.90 -9.36 2.56
CA SER A 121 4.04 -9.64 3.44
C SER A 121 3.83 -9.04 4.84
N HIS A 122 3.41 -7.77 4.91
CA HIS A 122 3.09 -7.12 6.18
C HIS A 122 1.83 -7.70 6.83
N GLY A 123 0.81 -8.03 6.04
CA GLY A 123 -0.41 -8.65 6.55
C GLY A 123 -0.15 -10.01 7.18
N LYS A 124 0.80 -10.79 6.65
CA LYS A 124 1.21 -12.08 7.20
C LYS A 124 1.88 -11.94 8.56
N ILE A 125 2.83 -11.01 8.72
CA ILE A 125 3.48 -10.80 10.03
C ILE A 125 2.49 -10.24 11.07
N ILE A 126 1.59 -9.33 10.67
CA ILE A 126 0.53 -8.81 11.54
C ILE A 126 -0.40 -9.95 11.98
N SER A 127 -0.75 -10.86 11.06
CA SER A 127 -1.59 -12.02 11.37
C SER A 127 -0.96 -12.94 12.42
N ASN A 128 0.38 -12.98 12.51
CA ASN A 128 1.13 -13.76 13.49
C ASN A 128 1.45 -12.99 14.78
N GLY A 129 1.02 -11.73 14.91
CA GLY A 129 1.32 -10.91 16.08
C GLY A 129 2.79 -10.49 16.15
N GLU A 130 3.42 -10.24 15.00
CA GLU A 130 4.85 -9.91 14.90
C GLU A 130 5.06 -8.57 14.16
N THR A 131 6.08 -7.84 14.58
CA THR A 131 6.70 -6.76 13.81
C THR A 131 7.77 -7.31 12.85
N SER A 132 8.22 -6.50 11.89
CA SER A 132 9.27 -6.91 10.93
C SER A 132 10.57 -7.34 11.61
N ILE A 133 10.96 -6.69 12.71
CA ILE A 133 12.14 -7.10 13.49
C ILE A 133 11.88 -8.41 14.23
N GLU A 134 10.74 -8.51 14.90
CA GLU A 134 10.35 -9.73 15.63
C GLU A 134 10.25 -10.93 14.70
N TYR A 135 9.80 -10.77 13.46
CA TYR A 135 9.79 -11.84 12.47
C TYR A 135 11.18 -12.47 12.29
N TYR A 136 12.24 -11.66 12.11
CA TYR A 136 13.60 -12.19 11.96
C TYR A 136 14.14 -12.80 13.26
N ILE A 137 13.81 -12.22 14.41
CA ILE A 137 14.18 -12.77 15.72
C ILE A 137 13.49 -14.12 15.95
N ASN A 138 12.20 -14.21 15.66
CA ASN A 138 11.37 -15.40 15.79
C ASN A 138 11.85 -16.50 14.83
N LEU A 139 12.20 -16.14 13.60
CA LEU A 139 12.78 -17.07 12.62
C LEU A 139 14.11 -17.66 13.12
N ALA A 140 15.00 -16.81 13.63
CA ALA A 140 16.28 -17.27 14.19
C ALA A 140 16.09 -18.12 15.46
N THR A 141 15.15 -17.73 16.32
CA THR A 141 14.81 -18.45 17.55
C THR A 141 14.18 -19.81 17.24
N ALA A 142 13.24 -19.88 16.29
CA ALA A 142 12.63 -21.12 15.83
C ALA A 142 13.67 -22.11 15.31
N LYS A 143 14.66 -21.64 14.54
CA LYS A 143 15.77 -22.49 14.07
C LYS A 143 16.59 -23.05 15.24
N LYS A 144 16.88 -22.24 16.26
CA LYS A 144 17.58 -22.68 17.49
C LYS A 144 16.78 -23.72 18.28
N PHE A 145 15.46 -23.53 18.40
CA PHE A 145 14.58 -24.47 19.08
C PHE A 145 14.46 -25.79 18.31
N ALA A 146 14.36 -25.75 16.99
CA ALA A 146 14.30 -26.94 16.14
C ALA A 146 15.55 -27.82 16.30
N MET A 147 16.75 -27.22 16.39
CA MET A 147 17.99 -27.96 16.68
C MET A 147 17.94 -28.70 18.03
N ARG A 148 17.18 -28.19 18.99
CA ARG A 148 16.96 -28.79 20.32
C ARG A 148 15.72 -29.69 20.36
N ARG A 149 15.13 -30.04 19.22
CA ARG A 149 13.87 -30.80 19.09
C ARG A 149 12.71 -30.16 19.88
N LYS A 150 12.69 -28.82 19.96
CA LYS A 150 11.61 -28.04 20.55
C LYS A 150 10.92 -27.21 19.48
N VAL A 151 9.66 -26.89 19.70
CA VAL A 151 8.89 -25.96 18.87
C VAL A 151 8.93 -24.59 19.52
N TYR A 152 9.21 -23.55 18.74
CA TYR A 152 9.07 -22.16 19.18
C TYR A 152 7.64 -21.69 18.94
N MET A 153 7.06 -21.04 19.94
CA MET A 153 5.75 -20.39 19.83
C MET A 153 5.93 -18.90 20.12
N ASN A 154 5.37 -18.05 19.26
CA ASN A 154 5.42 -16.60 19.46
C ASN A 154 4.53 -16.22 20.67
N PRO A 155 5.08 -15.63 21.74
CA PRO A 155 4.30 -15.29 22.93
C PRO A 155 3.30 -14.15 22.69
N TYR A 156 3.41 -13.42 21.57
CA TYR A 156 2.51 -12.32 21.21
C TYR A 156 1.49 -12.71 20.13
N ASP A 157 1.42 -13.97 19.75
CA ASP A 157 0.40 -14.46 18.81
C ASP A 157 -0.88 -14.86 19.55
N PHE A 158 -1.91 -14.00 19.50
CA PHE A 158 -3.23 -14.26 20.07
C PHE A 158 -4.20 -14.90 19.07
N GLY A 159 -3.70 -15.28 17.89
CA GLY A 159 -4.48 -15.70 16.74
C GLY A 159 -4.92 -14.52 15.85
N TRP A 160 -4.95 -14.77 14.54
CA TRP A 160 -5.08 -13.73 13.51
C TRP A 160 -6.17 -12.69 13.78
N LYS A 161 -7.39 -13.10 14.15
CA LYS A 161 -8.50 -12.15 14.41
C LYS A 161 -8.17 -11.17 15.54
N LYS A 162 -7.59 -11.65 16.64
CA LYS A 162 -7.24 -10.82 17.79
C LYS A 162 -6.02 -9.95 17.48
N ASN A 163 -5.04 -10.48 16.77
CA ASN A 163 -3.87 -9.73 16.33
C ASN A 163 -4.27 -8.55 15.44
N TRP A 164 -5.13 -8.78 14.44
CA TRP A 164 -5.67 -7.72 13.58
C TRP A 164 -6.51 -6.69 14.34
N LYS A 165 -7.34 -7.14 15.28
CA LYS A 165 -8.15 -6.25 16.13
C LYS A 165 -7.26 -5.32 16.95
N SER A 166 -6.22 -5.88 17.57
CA SER A 166 -5.22 -5.15 18.36
C SER A 166 -4.43 -4.17 17.49
N PHE A 167 -3.91 -4.63 16.35
CA PHE A 167 -3.13 -3.82 15.41
C PHE A 167 -3.91 -2.61 14.88
N LEU A 168 -5.18 -2.81 14.49
CA LEU A 168 -6.03 -1.74 13.98
C LEU A 168 -6.66 -0.88 15.10
N GLY A 169 -6.56 -1.28 16.38
CA GLY A 169 -7.19 -0.57 17.49
C GLY A 169 -8.71 -0.38 17.31
N ILE A 170 -9.38 -1.42 16.81
CA ILE A 170 -10.82 -1.42 16.55
C ILE A 170 -11.50 -2.28 17.60
N ASP A 171 -12.30 -1.68 18.47
CA ASP A 171 -13.02 -2.43 19.51
C ASP A 171 -14.35 -2.95 18.99
N ASP A 172 -15.04 -2.15 18.17
CA ASP A 172 -16.25 -2.49 17.43
C ASP A 172 -16.09 -2.17 15.94
N PHE A 173 -16.14 -3.21 15.09
CA PHE A 173 -15.94 -3.09 13.66
C PHE A 173 -16.96 -2.18 12.97
N ARG A 174 -18.21 -2.10 13.46
CA ARG A 174 -19.24 -1.29 12.78
C ARG A 174 -19.09 0.20 13.08
N GLY A 175 -18.81 0.57 14.34
CA GLY A 175 -18.67 1.97 14.75
C GLY A 175 -17.31 2.58 14.39
N ASP A 176 -16.24 1.79 14.46
CA ASP A 176 -14.88 2.31 14.35
C ASP A 176 -14.33 2.29 12.91
N PHE A 177 -14.91 1.51 12.00
CA PHE A 177 -14.38 1.37 10.64
C PHE A 177 -14.30 2.70 9.90
N PHE A 178 -15.39 3.47 9.85
CA PHE A 178 -15.40 4.76 9.17
C PHE A 178 -14.50 5.79 9.85
N LYS A 179 -14.51 5.84 11.19
CA LYS A 179 -13.78 6.86 11.96
C LYS A 179 -12.28 6.61 12.04
N LYS A 180 -11.88 5.33 12.13
CA LYS A 180 -10.50 4.95 12.41
C LYS A 180 -9.77 4.37 11.19
N ILE A 181 -10.47 3.86 10.17
CA ILE A 181 -9.84 3.30 8.96
C ILE A 181 -9.91 4.28 7.78
N ILE A 182 -11.10 4.81 7.46
CA ILE A 182 -11.29 5.63 6.26
C ILE A 182 -10.72 7.04 6.43
N ILE A 183 -10.97 7.67 7.58
CA ILE A 183 -10.48 9.01 7.86
C ILE A 183 -9.04 8.89 8.42
N PRO A 184 -8.07 9.70 7.95
CA PRO A 184 -6.77 9.83 8.60
C PRO A 184 -6.97 10.44 9.99
N SER A 185 -7.25 9.58 10.96
CA SER A 185 -7.52 9.96 12.34
C SER A 185 -6.25 9.85 13.17
N VAL A 186 -6.11 10.69 14.19
CA VAL A 186 -4.95 10.76 15.09
C VAL A 186 -5.10 9.76 16.27
N TYR A 187 -5.88 8.69 16.10
CA TYR A 187 -6.11 7.72 17.17
C TYR A 187 -4.82 7.00 17.53
N GLN A 188 -4.43 7.11 18.79
CA GLN A 188 -3.28 6.37 19.30
C GLN A 188 -3.59 4.87 19.34
N PRO A 189 -2.59 4.02 19.08
CA PRO A 189 -2.71 2.59 19.30
C PRO A 189 -2.93 2.30 20.79
N ASN A 190 -3.50 1.14 21.10
CA ASN A 190 -3.64 0.69 22.47
C ASN A 190 -2.26 0.32 23.04
N GLY A 191 -1.99 0.75 24.28
CA GLY A 191 -0.73 0.48 24.99
C GLY A 191 0.26 1.65 24.95
N ASP A 192 1.37 1.49 25.66
CA ASP A 192 2.46 2.47 25.76
C ASP A 192 3.62 2.20 24.79
N GLY A 193 3.60 1.03 24.13
CA GLY A 193 4.67 0.52 23.28
C GLY A 193 5.93 0.08 24.05
N LEU A 194 5.87 0.02 25.38
CA LEU A 194 6.92 -0.46 26.28
C LEU A 194 6.57 -1.83 26.85
N SER A 195 5.29 -2.07 27.13
CA SER A 195 4.78 -3.33 27.68
C SER A 195 3.67 -3.90 26.82
N TRP A 196 3.67 -5.22 26.70
CA TRP A 196 2.72 -5.96 25.88
C TRP A 196 2.22 -7.18 26.67
N PRO A 197 0.92 -7.48 26.67
CA PRO A 197 0.42 -8.69 27.29
C PRO A 197 0.98 -9.92 26.57
N PHE A 198 1.17 -11.02 27.31
CA PHE A 198 1.48 -12.31 26.72
C PHE A 198 0.19 -13.07 26.38
N ALA A 199 0.24 -13.88 25.32
CA ALA A 199 -0.84 -14.80 24.96
C ALA A 199 -0.96 -15.99 25.93
N PHE A 200 0.10 -16.26 26.69
CA PHE A 200 0.26 -17.38 27.61
C PHE A 200 0.65 -16.89 29.01
N SER A 201 0.38 -17.67 30.05
CA SER A 201 0.78 -17.31 31.42
C SER A 201 2.30 -17.40 31.59
N LEU A 202 2.85 -16.66 32.57
CA LEU A 202 4.29 -16.68 32.83
C LEU A 202 4.80 -18.10 33.18
N ASP A 203 3.95 -18.91 33.81
CA ASP A 203 4.23 -20.29 34.18
C ASP A 203 4.37 -21.23 32.95
N GLU A 204 3.64 -20.93 31.86
CA GLU A 204 3.81 -21.63 30.58
C GLU A 204 5.09 -21.18 29.85
N LEU A 205 5.59 -19.96 30.09
CA LEU A 205 6.83 -19.42 29.51
C LEU A 205 8.11 -19.85 30.25
N LEU A 206 8.05 -19.99 31.58
CA LEU A 206 9.20 -20.25 32.45
C LEU A 206 10.04 -21.51 32.13
N PRO A 207 9.48 -22.67 31.73
CA PRO A 207 10.31 -23.83 31.33
C PRO A 207 11.14 -23.58 30.06
N HIS A 208 10.89 -22.48 29.34
CA HIS A 208 11.58 -22.09 28.11
C HIS A 208 12.64 -20.99 28.33
N VAL A 209 12.45 -20.10 29.31
CA VAL A 209 13.39 -18.99 29.63
C VAL A 209 14.55 -19.45 30.53
N GLN A 210 14.29 -20.30 31.52
CA GLN A 210 15.30 -20.76 32.49
C GLN A 210 16.38 -21.70 31.93
N ARG A 211 16.31 -22.06 30.63
CA ARG A 211 17.37 -22.85 29.94
C ARG A 211 18.27 -22.01 29.02
N GLN A 212 18.17 -20.68 29.08
CA GLN A 212 19.01 -19.76 28.31
C GLN A 212 19.99 -18.93 29.16
N THR A 213 19.97 -19.07 30.48
CA THR A 213 21.08 -18.66 31.38
C THR A 213 21.93 -19.87 31.70
#